data_AF-A0A923NVZ2-F1
#
_entry.id   AF-A0A923NVZ2-F1
#
_cell.length_a   1.000
_cell.length_b   1.000
_cell.length_c   1.000
_cell.angle_alpha   90.00
_cell.angle_beta   90.00
_cell.angle_gamma   90.00
#
_symmetry.space_group_name_H-M   'P 1'
#
loop_
_entity.id
_entity.type
_entity.pdbx_description
1 polymer ?
#
loop_
_entity_poly.entity_id
_entity_poly.type
_entity_poly.pdbx_seq_one_letter_code
_entity_poly.pdbx_strand_id
1 'polypeptide(L)'
;MKRRFQVPQNYVPFDIRADAKDFFVSIRDDVTIYKKFKCFPDVKQNEEADKFVAWWDFERFADNPRALILIQEKLTEILKTITSNNLIDGYEQLQYKLILFYRLLKANGYINE
;
A
#
# COMPACT_ATOMS: atom_id res chain seq x y z
N MET A 1 -29.89 24.15 -28.84
CA MET A 1 -30.20 22.76 -28.43
C MET A 1 -29.06 22.27 -27.53
N LYS A 2 -29.23 22.26 -26.19
CA LYS A 2 -28.20 21.75 -25.26
C LYS A 2 -28.28 20.22 -25.28
N ARG A 3 -27.25 19.54 -25.81
CA ARG A 3 -27.14 18.08 -25.73
C ARG A 3 -26.99 17.71 -24.26
N ARG A 4 -27.99 17.03 -23.68
CA ARG A 4 -27.87 16.40 -22.37
C ARG A 4 -26.97 15.18 -22.55
N PHE A 5 -25.70 15.30 -22.17
CA PHE A 5 -24.83 14.14 -22.05
C PHE A 5 -25.37 13.30 -20.89
N GLN A 6 -25.94 12.14 -21.20
CA GLN A 6 -26.16 11.11 -20.19
C GLN A 6 -24.80 10.56 -19.80
N VAL A 7 -24.33 10.95 -18.62
CA VAL A 7 -23.14 10.35 -18.02
C VAL A 7 -23.47 8.87 -17.78
N PRO A 8 -22.67 7.91 -18.31
CA PRO A 8 -22.88 6.50 -18.02
C PRO A 8 -22.92 6.27 -16.51
N GLN A 9 -23.83 5.42 -16.01
CA GLN A 9 -23.97 5.14 -14.58
C GLN A 9 -22.67 4.65 -13.90
N ASN A 10 -21.69 4.19 -14.68
CA ASN A 10 -20.39 3.69 -14.22
C ASN A 10 -19.22 4.60 -14.60
N TYR A 11 -19.47 5.88 -14.91
CA TYR A 11 -18.41 6.83 -15.19
C TYR A 11 -17.65 7.16 -13.89
N VAL A 12 -16.40 6.73 -13.82
CA VAL A 12 -15.45 7.18 -12.80
C VAL A 12 -14.61 8.29 -13.42
N PRO A 13 -14.63 9.52 -12.87
CA PRO A 13 -13.81 10.63 -13.32
C PRO A 13 -12.34 10.23 -13.52
N PHE A 14 -11.71 10.81 -14.55
CA PHE A 14 -10.31 10.49 -14.89
C PHE A 14 -9.37 10.72 -13.70
N ASP A 15 -9.53 11.83 -12.99
CA ASP A 15 -8.68 12.18 -11.85
C ASP A 15 -8.75 11.12 -10.75
N ILE A 16 -9.95 10.61 -10.44
CA ILE A 16 -10.13 9.54 -9.46
C ILE A 16 -9.45 8.24 -9.91
N ARG A 17 -9.47 7.94 -11.21
CA ARG A 17 -8.76 6.77 -11.76
C ARG A 17 -7.24 6.95 -11.69
N ALA A 18 -6.76 8.16 -11.95
CA ALA A 18 -5.34 8.50 -11.86
C ALA A 18 -4.85 8.34 -10.43
N ASP A 19 -5.55 8.93 -9.46
CA ASP A 19 -5.21 8.84 -8.03
C ASP A 19 -5.16 7.38 -7.53
N ALA A 20 -6.17 6.58 -7.89
CA ALA A 20 -6.20 5.17 -7.51
C ALA A 20 -5.05 4.36 -8.13
N LYS A 21 -4.70 4.66 -9.39
CA LYS A 21 -3.58 4.03 -10.08
C LYS A 21 -2.25 4.43 -9.45
N ASP A 22 -2.07 5.70 -9.13
CA ASP A 22 -0.84 6.22 -8.53
C ASP A 22 -0.63 5.62 -7.14
N PHE A 23 -1.70 5.51 -6.34
CA PHE A 23 -1.67 4.78 -5.07
C PHE A 23 -1.22 3.33 -5.25
N PHE A 24 -1.86 2.59 -6.15
CA PHE A 24 -1.52 1.18 -6.41
C PHE A 24 -0.05 1.02 -6.85
N VAL A 25 0.39 1.85 -7.80
CA VAL A 25 1.78 1.86 -8.29
C VAL A 25 2.75 2.17 -7.16
N SER A 26 2.42 3.12 -6.28
CA SER A 26 3.30 3.46 -5.15
C SER A 26 3.56 2.27 -4.22
N ILE A 27 2.54 1.48 -3.87
CA ILE A 27 2.73 0.29 -3.01
C ILE A 27 3.51 -0.80 -3.76
N ARG A 28 3.19 -1.01 -5.04
CA ARG A 28 3.91 -1.99 -5.86
C ARG A 28 5.40 -1.65 -5.93
N ASP A 29 5.73 -0.39 -6.11
CA ASP A 29 7.10 0.08 -6.21
C ASP A 29 7.82 -0.06 -4.85
N ASP A 30 7.16 0.27 -3.74
CA ASP A 30 7.65 0.01 -2.38
C ASP A 30 7.99 -1.47 -2.15
N VAL A 31 7.07 -2.38 -2.48
CA VAL A 31 7.28 -3.83 -2.37
C VAL A 31 8.46 -4.29 -3.24
N THR A 32 8.55 -3.77 -4.47
CA THR A 32 9.63 -4.10 -5.40
C THR A 32 10.99 -3.63 -4.89
N ILE A 33 11.06 -2.40 -4.37
CA ILE A 33 12.29 -1.84 -3.81
C ILE A 33 12.71 -2.65 -2.59
N TYR A 34 11.79 -2.97 -1.67
CA TYR A 34 12.07 -3.77 -0.48
C TYR A 34 12.68 -5.14 -0.85
N LYS A 35 12.07 -5.84 -1.81
CA LYS A 35 12.58 -7.14 -2.29
C LYS A 35 13.99 -7.04 -2.84
N LYS A 36 14.32 -5.97 -3.57
CA LYS A 36 15.68 -5.73 -4.09
C LYS A 36 16.69 -5.53 -2.97
N PHE A 37 16.35 -4.77 -1.94
CA PHE A 37 17.24 -4.54 -0.80
C PHE A 37 17.45 -5.80 0.04
N LYS A 38 16.43 -6.66 0.18
CA LYS A 38 16.54 -7.93 0.90
C LYS A 38 17.55 -8.92 0.29
N CYS A 39 17.91 -8.76 -0.98
CA CYS A 39 18.95 -9.59 -1.61
C CYS A 39 20.37 -9.27 -1.11
N PHE A 40 20.58 -8.15 -0.41
CA PHE A 40 21.88 -7.81 0.16
C PHE A 40 22.01 -8.43 1.57
N PRO A 41 23.12 -9.12 1.86
CA PRO A 41 23.30 -9.85 3.12
C PRO A 41 23.39 -8.95 4.36
N ASP A 42 23.77 -7.69 4.21
CA ASP A 42 23.94 -6.73 5.31
C ASP A 42 22.63 -6.02 5.70
N VAL A 43 21.56 -6.25 4.96
CA VAL A 43 20.28 -5.57 5.16
C VAL A 43 19.42 -6.36 6.16
N LYS A 44 19.01 -5.70 7.24
CA LYS A 44 18.16 -6.29 8.27
C LYS A 44 16.81 -6.72 7.70
N GLN A 45 16.48 -8.00 7.84
CA GLN A 45 15.19 -8.56 7.46
C GLN A 45 14.14 -8.33 8.54
N ASN A 46 12.86 -8.30 8.14
CA ASN A 46 11.75 -8.17 9.08
C ASN A 46 10.56 -9.03 8.64
N GLU A 47 10.13 -9.92 9.53
CA GLU A 47 9.08 -10.90 9.25
C GLU A 47 7.72 -10.25 8.92
N GLU A 48 7.34 -9.16 9.58
CA GLU A 48 6.06 -8.49 9.31
C GLU A 48 6.06 -7.79 7.95
N ALA A 49 7.17 -7.14 7.58
CA ALA A 49 7.34 -6.59 6.24
C ALA A 49 7.28 -7.70 5.17
N ASP A 50 7.95 -8.83 5.41
CA ASP A 50 7.93 -9.99 4.53
C ASP A 50 6.53 -10.60 4.35
N LYS A 51 5.75 -10.67 5.43
CA LYS A 51 4.35 -11.14 5.36
C LYS A 51 3.46 -10.22 4.53
N PHE A 52 3.64 -8.90 4.64
CA PHE A 52 2.93 -7.96 3.77
C PHE A 52 3.33 -8.12 2.29
N VAL A 53 4.63 -8.26 2.02
CA VAL A 53 5.15 -8.49 0.67
C VAL A 53 4.54 -9.75 0.08
N ALA A 54 4.49 -10.85 0.83
CA ALA A 54 3.84 -12.09 0.39
C ALA A 54 2.34 -11.87 0.12
N TRP A 55 1.62 -11.22 1.03
CA TRP A 55 0.20 -10.90 0.84
C TRP A 55 -0.04 -10.07 -0.43
N TRP A 56 0.83 -9.12 -0.72
CA TRP A 56 0.79 -8.30 -1.93
C TRP A 56 1.11 -9.11 -3.19
N ASP A 57 2.18 -9.90 -3.19
CA ASP A 57 2.62 -10.72 -4.32
C ASP A 57 1.58 -11.79 -4.70
N PHE A 58 0.83 -12.31 -3.72
CA PHE A 58 -0.30 -13.21 -3.97
C PHE A 58 -1.58 -12.49 -4.42
N GLU A 59 -1.51 -11.17 -4.64
CA GLU A 59 -2.64 -10.33 -5.07
C GLU A 59 -3.89 -10.50 -4.21
N ARG A 60 -3.72 -10.75 -2.90
CA ARG A 60 -4.84 -11.01 -1.97
C ARG A 60 -5.85 -9.87 -1.87
N PHE A 61 -5.43 -8.66 -2.27
CA PHE A 61 -6.31 -7.52 -2.41
C PHE A 61 -7.37 -7.70 -3.52
N ALA A 62 -7.16 -8.57 -4.50
CA ALA A 62 -8.15 -8.85 -5.53
C ALA A 62 -9.40 -9.53 -4.93
N ASP A 63 -9.19 -10.43 -3.97
CA ASP A 63 -10.27 -11.09 -3.22
C ASP A 63 -10.91 -10.15 -2.19
N ASN A 64 -10.14 -9.17 -1.69
CA ASN A 64 -10.60 -8.25 -0.65
C ASN A 64 -10.20 -6.78 -0.94
N PRO A 65 -10.86 -6.11 -1.91
CA PRO A 65 -10.50 -4.75 -2.32
C PRO A 65 -10.60 -3.72 -1.19
N ARG A 66 -11.40 -4.00 -0.15
CA ARG A 66 -11.52 -3.16 1.05
C ARG A 66 -10.19 -3.00 1.81
N ALA A 67 -9.28 -3.96 1.71
CA ALA A 67 -7.95 -3.85 2.30
C ALA A 67 -7.17 -2.65 1.73
N LEU A 68 -7.23 -2.44 0.41
CA LEU A 68 -6.55 -1.31 -0.25
C LEU A 68 -7.22 0.02 0.09
N ILE A 69 -8.55 0.04 0.17
CA ILE A 69 -9.31 1.23 0.60
C ILE A 69 -8.88 1.63 2.02
N LEU A 70 -8.81 0.67 2.95
CA LEU A 70 -8.39 0.93 4.32
C LEU A 70 -6.96 1.48 4.39
N ILE A 71 -6.03 0.90 3.62
CA ILE A 71 -4.66 1.42 3.54
C ILE A 71 -4.66 2.87 3.05
N GLN A 72 -5.41 3.18 1.99
CA GLN A 72 -5.49 4.53 1.44
C GLN A 72 -6.07 5.54 2.45
N GLU A 73 -7.13 5.17 3.16
CA GLU A 73 -7.76 5.99 4.22
C GLU A 73 -6.80 6.29 5.37
N LYS A 74 -5.90 5.33 5.69
CA LYS A 74 -4.94 5.43 6.78
C LYS A 74 -3.55 5.88 6.36
N LEU A 75 -3.32 6.12 5.06
CA LEU A 75 -1.99 6.41 4.52
C LEU A 75 -1.36 7.65 5.16
N THR A 76 -2.12 8.74 5.30
CA THR A 76 -1.63 9.98 5.93
C THR A 76 -1.20 9.76 7.38
N GLU A 77 -1.95 8.94 8.13
CA GLU A 77 -1.62 8.60 9.52
C GLU A 77 -0.33 7.79 9.58
N ILE A 78 -0.20 6.77 8.71
CA ILE A 78 0.99 5.93 8.58
C ILE A 78 2.23 6.77 8.25
N LEU A 79 2.15 7.67 7.27
CA LEU A 79 3.26 8.53 6.88
C LEU A 79 3.71 9.44 8.02
N LYS A 80 2.75 10.01 8.77
CA LYS A 80 3.07 10.80 9.97
C LYS A 80 3.78 9.96 11.03
N THR A 81 3.33 8.73 11.28
CA THR A 81 3.98 7.81 12.23
C THR A 81 5.43 7.53 11.82
N ILE A 82 5.71 7.32 10.53
CA ILE A 82 7.07 7.11 10.04
C ILE A 82 7.94 8.35 10.33
N THR A 83 7.45 9.55 9.99
CA THR A 83 8.19 10.80 10.24
C THR A 83 8.44 11.03 11.73
N SER A 84 7.48 10.71 12.60
CA SER A 84 7.62 10.90 14.06
C SER A 84 8.61 9.95 14.71
N ASN A 85 8.94 8.80 14.09
CA ASN A 85 9.90 7.85 14.64
C ASN A 85 11.37 8.23 14.36
N ASN A 86 11.64 9.39 13.74
CA ASN A 86 12.99 9.90 13.47
C ASN A 86 13.90 8.87 12.75
N LEU A 87 13.33 8.02 11.91
CA LEU A 87 14.10 7.06 11.11
C LEU A 87 14.93 7.84 10.07
N ILE A 88 16.26 7.67 10.12
CA ILE A 88 17.19 8.43 9.26
C ILE A 88 17.37 7.74 7.91
N ASP A 89 17.30 6.40 7.88
CA ASP A 89 17.52 5.61 6.69
C ASP A 89 16.23 5.40 5.86
N GLY A 90 16.34 5.60 4.55
CA GLY A 90 15.22 5.45 3.62
C GLY A 90 14.73 4.00 3.51
N TYR A 91 15.64 3.03 3.65
CA TYR A 91 15.24 1.62 3.67
C TYR A 91 14.53 1.25 4.97
N GLU A 92 15.01 1.71 6.13
CA GLU A 92 14.29 1.53 7.41
C GLU A 92 12.89 2.16 7.38
N GLN A 93 12.72 3.34 6.79
CA GLN A 93 11.41 3.97 6.61
C GLN A 93 10.50 3.13 5.71
N LEU A 94 11.02 2.61 4.59
CA LEU A 94 10.29 1.72 3.70
C LEU A 94 9.87 0.43 4.43
N GLN A 95 10.80 -0.24 5.11
CA GLN A 95 10.52 -1.43 5.89
C GLN A 95 9.44 -1.15 6.93
N TYR A 96 9.54 -0.04 7.66
CA TYR A 96 8.57 0.34 8.68
C TYR A 96 7.18 0.63 8.09
N LYS A 97 7.12 1.25 6.90
CA LYS A 97 5.86 1.44 6.16
C LYS A 97 5.16 0.11 5.87
N LEU A 98 5.89 -0.89 5.37
CA LEU A 98 5.34 -2.22 5.07
C LEU A 98 4.86 -2.94 6.34
N ILE A 99 5.58 -2.78 7.46
CA ILE A 99 5.17 -3.30 8.78
C ILE A 99 3.84 -2.66 9.21
N LEU A 100 3.70 -1.34 9.04
CA LEU A 100 2.47 -0.64 9.41
C LEU A 100 1.29 -1.09 8.53
N PHE A 101 1.51 -1.33 7.24
CA PHE A 101 0.50 -1.94 6.37
C PHE A 101 0.09 -3.33 6.84
N TYR A 102 1.06 -4.21 7.13
CA TYR A 102 0.80 -5.54 7.66
C TYR A 102 -0.09 -5.49 8.91
N ARG A 103 0.35 -4.70 9.90
CA ARG A 103 -0.34 -4.60 11.20
C ARG A 103 -1.73 -4.04 11.06
N LEU A 104 -1.92 -3.04 10.21
CA LEU A 104 -3.24 -2.48 9.91
C LEU A 104 -4.17 -3.55 9.33
N LEU A 105 -3.72 -4.30 8.34
CA LEU A 105 -4.53 -5.34 7.71
C LEU A 105 -4.83 -6.50 8.65
N LYS A 106 -3.84 -6.94 9.45
CA LYS A 106 -4.01 -7.98 10.47
C LYS A 106 -5.02 -7.56 11.54
N ALA A 107 -4.91 -6.34 12.06
CA ALA A 107 -5.82 -5.81 13.07
C ALA A 107 -7.28 -5.72 12.58
N ASN A 108 -7.48 -5.64 11.26
CA ASN A 108 -8.81 -5.57 10.63
C ASN A 108 -9.25 -6.89 9.98
N GLY A 109 -8.52 -8.00 10.22
CA GLY A 109 -8.92 -9.34 9.75
C GLY A 109 -8.75 -9.59 8.25
N TYR A 110 -7.97 -8.76 7.54
CA TYR A 110 -7.66 -8.95 6.12
C TYR A 110 -6.46 -9.88 5.89
N ILE A 111 -5.64 -10.10 6.92
CA ILE A 111 -4.57 -11.09 6.94
C ILE A 111 -4.79 -11.99 8.15
N ASN A 112 -4.98 -13.28 7.89
CA ASN A 112 -5.07 -14.33 8.92
C ASN A 112 -3.79 -15.18 8.81
N GLU A 113 -3.17 -15.47 9.95
CA GLU A 113 -1.97 -16.33 10.05
C GLU A 113 -2.32 -17.81 9.93
#